data_AF-A0A412NN69-F1
#
_entry.id   AF-A0A412NN69-F1
#
_cell.length_a   1.000
_cell.length_b   1.000
_cell.length_c   1.000
_cell.angle_alpha   90.00
_cell.angle_beta   90.00
_cell.angle_gamma   90.00
#
_symmetry.space_group_name_H-M   'P 1'
#
loop_
_entity.id
_entity.type
_entity.pdbx_description
1 polymer ?
#
loop_
_entity_poly.entity_id
_entity_poly.type
_entity_poly.pdbx_seq_one_letter_code
_entity_poly.pdbx_strand_id
1 'polypeptide(L)'
;MEQLQKFIRNVKGSREMEERFMIFEEMLKEERAAGFAKGRAEGVAEGRAKGVAEGRISESKDTLLLFLQNLGTVPKVLSDQIEEQGDLDVLKKWIGLAFKSKSVEEFAKKIK
;
A
#
# COMPACT_ATOMS: atom_id res chain seq x y z
N MET A 1 57.71 -35.34 -19.68
CA MET A 1 57.18 -33.96 -19.86
C MET A 1 55.68 -33.92 -20.09
N GLU A 2 55.09 -34.80 -20.91
CA GLU A 2 53.64 -34.78 -21.20
C GLU A 2 52.71 -35.00 -19.99
N GLN A 3 53.07 -35.89 -19.06
CA GLN A 3 52.23 -36.16 -17.87
C GLN A 3 52.09 -34.94 -16.95
N LEU A 4 53.18 -34.18 -16.76
CA LEU A 4 53.17 -32.97 -15.95
C LEU A 4 52.31 -31.86 -16.59
N GLN A 5 52.36 -31.71 -17.92
CA GLN A 5 51.53 -30.74 -18.62
C GLN A 5 50.02 -31.09 -18.56
N LYS A 6 49.66 -32.38 -18.68
CA LYS A 6 48.28 -32.84 -18.50
C LYS A 6 47.78 -32.57 -17.07
N PHE A 7 48.61 -32.83 -16.06
CA PHE A 7 48.29 -32.54 -14.67
C PHE A 7 48.05 -31.03 -14.44
N ILE A 8 48.96 -30.17 -14.92
CA ILE A 8 48.81 -28.70 -14.81
C ILE A 8 47.53 -28.22 -15.49
N ARG A 9 47.19 -28.74 -16.68
CA ARG A 9 45.96 -28.37 -17.39
C ARG A 9 44.70 -28.76 -16.60
N ASN A 10 44.68 -29.96 -16.02
CA ASN A 10 43.53 -30.42 -15.22
C ASN A 10 43.36 -29.59 -13.94
N VAL A 11 44.44 -29.28 -13.23
CA VAL A 11 44.39 -28.44 -12.02
C VAL A 11 43.88 -27.03 -12.35
N LYS A 12 44.35 -26.43 -13.46
CA LYS A 12 43.87 -25.12 -13.92
C LYS A 12 42.38 -25.16 -14.27
N GLY A 13 41.94 -26.16 -15.03
CA GLY A 13 40.52 -26.30 -15.38
C GLY A 13 39.62 -26.51 -14.16
N SER A 14 40.08 -27.28 -13.16
CA SER A 14 39.35 -27.47 -11.91
C SER A 14 39.22 -26.16 -11.12
N ARG A 15 40.29 -25.37 -11.05
CA ARG A 15 40.30 -24.09 -10.33
C ARG A 15 39.45 -23.02 -11.04
N GLU A 16 39.51 -22.96 -12.37
CA GLU A 16 38.64 -22.08 -13.17
C GLU A 16 37.16 -22.43 -12.97
N MET A 17 36.82 -23.72 -12.85
CA MET A 17 35.46 -24.16 -12.56
C MET A 17 35.02 -23.79 -11.14
N GLU A 18 35.90 -23.92 -10.15
CA GLU A 18 35.64 -23.51 -8.76
C GLU A 18 35.38 -22.00 -8.66
N GLU A 19 36.20 -21.18 -9.33
CA GLU A 19 36.02 -19.72 -9.41
C GLU A 19 34.68 -19.34 -10.05
N ARG A 20 34.31 -20.02 -11.15
CA ARG A 20 32.99 -19.83 -11.79
C ARG A 20 31.83 -20.23 -10.89
N PHE A 21 31.97 -21.32 -10.14
CA PHE A 21 30.94 -21.78 -9.21
C PHE A 21 30.75 -20.80 -8.05
N MET A 22 31.84 -20.27 -7.48
CA MET A 22 31.77 -19.24 -6.45
C MET A 22 31.05 -17.98 -6.93
N ILE A 23 31.37 -17.48 -8.13
CA ILE A 23 30.69 -16.31 -8.73
C ILE A 23 29.20 -16.61 -8.92
N PHE A 24 28.85 -17.81 -9.38
CA PHE A 24 27.46 -18.19 -9.57
C PHE A 24 26.69 -18.26 -8.24
N GLU A 25 27.28 -18.83 -7.19
CA GLU A 25 26.66 -18.84 -5.86
C GLU A 25 26.48 -17.43 -5.29
N GLU A 26 27.45 -16.54 -5.51
CA GLU A 26 27.36 -15.14 -5.11
C GLU A 26 26.22 -14.43 -5.85
N MET A 27 26.16 -14.58 -7.18
CA MET A 27 25.04 -14.06 -7.99
C MET A 27 23.68 -14.58 -7.50
N LEU A 28 23.55 -15.86 -7.16
CA LEU A 28 22.30 -16.42 -6.64
C LEU A 28 21.92 -15.84 -5.27
N LYS A 29 22.91 -15.58 -4.40
CA LYS A 29 22.67 -14.91 -3.11
C LYS A 29 22.22 -13.47 -3.31
N GLU A 30 22.86 -12.75 -4.23
CA GLU A 30 22.48 -11.39 -4.61
C GLU A 30 21.06 -11.33 -5.19
N GLU A 31 20.73 -12.23 -6.13
CA GLU A 31 19.40 -12.29 -6.73
C GLU A 31 18.32 -12.57 -5.68
N ARG A 32 18.58 -13.52 -4.76
CA ARG A 32 17.69 -13.79 -3.64
C ARG A 32 17.52 -12.56 -2.74
N ALA A 33 18.61 -11.89 -2.37
CA ALA A 33 18.56 -10.69 -1.53
C ALA A 33 17.80 -9.54 -2.22
N ALA A 34 18.04 -9.33 -3.51
CA ALA A 34 17.32 -8.36 -4.32
C ALA A 34 15.83 -8.68 -4.41
N GLY A 35 15.47 -9.96 -4.57
CA GLY A 35 14.08 -10.43 -4.53
C GLY A 35 13.38 -10.11 -3.21
N PHE A 36 14.04 -10.37 -2.08
CA PHE A 36 13.50 -10.01 -0.76
C PHE A 36 13.36 -8.49 -0.57
N ALA A 37 14.36 -7.72 -0.99
CA ALA A 37 14.33 -6.27 -0.90
C ALA A 37 13.17 -5.69 -1.73
N LYS A 38 13.00 -6.19 -2.96
CA LYS A 38 11.90 -5.81 -3.85
C LYS A 38 10.54 -6.16 -3.25
N GLY A 39 10.34 -7.40 -2.81
CA GLY A 39 9.07 -7.82 -2.21
C GLY A 39 8.71 -7.02 -0.95
N ARG A 40 9.71 -6.67 -0.12
CA ARG A 40 9.49 -5.79 1.03
C ARG A 40 9.10 -4.38 0.61
N ALA A 41 9.77 -3.81 -0.40
CA ALA A 41 9.45 -2.47 -0.89
C ALA A 41 8.03 -2.40 -1.47
N GLU A 42 7.64 -3.41 -2.27
CA GLU A 42 6.30 -3.52 -2.83
C GLU A 42 5.23 -3.67 -1.74
N GLY A 43 5.45 -4.55 -0.77
CA GLY A 43 4.51 -4.74 0.35
C GLY A 43 4.32 -3.48 1.20
N VAL A 44 5.41 -2.74 1.46
CA VAL A 44 5.33 -1.45 2.18
C VAL A 44 4.57 -0.41 1.35
N ALA A 45 4.82 -0.33 0.05
CA ALA A 45 4.14 0.59 -0.84
C ALA A 45 2.63 0.32 -0.91
N GLU A 46 2.25 -0.96 -1.09
CA GLU A 46 0.84 -1.38 -1.12
C GLU A 46 0.14 -1.11 0.21
N GLY A 47 0.76 -1.49 1.34
CA GLY A 47 0.21 -1.25 2.66
C GLY A 47 0.01 0.24 2.96
N ARG A 48 0.98 1.08 2.57
CA ARG A 48 0.86 2.54 2.71
C ARG A 48 -0.26 3.09 1.82
N ALA A 49 -0.40 2.62 0.58
CA ALA A 49 -1.45 3.08 -0.32
C ALA A 49 -2.85 2.76 0.24
N LYS A 50 -3.05 1.53 0.74
CA LYS A 50 -4.31 1.12 1.39
C LYS A 50 -4.61 1.97 2.63
N GLY A 51 -3.63 2.13 3.53
CA GLY A 51 -3.81 2.93 4.74
C GLY A 51 -4.11 4.40 4.46
N VAL A 52 -3.52 5.00 3.42
CA VAL A 52 -3.84 6.37 2.99
C VAL A 52 -5.26 6.47 2.44
N ALA A 53 -5.72 5.48 1.67
CA ALA A 53 -7.09 5.48 1.14
C ALA A 53 -8.14 5.35 2.27
N GLU A 54 -7.93 4.41 3.19
CA GLU A 54 -8.80 4.22 4.37
C GLU A 54 -8.80 5.47 5.27
N GLY A 55 -7.62 6.06 5.51
CA GLY A 55 -7.49 7.28 6.30
C GLY A 55 -8.26 8.46 5.72
N ARG A 56 -8.24 8.64 4.38
CA ARG A 56 -9.02 9.70 3.71
C ARG A 56 -10.53 9.51 3.84
N ILE A 57 -11.00 8.26 3.81
CA ILE A 57 -12.42 7.95 4.01
C ILE A 57 -12.82 8.29 5.45
N SER A 58 -12.05 7.83 6.44
CA SER A 58 -12.28 8.13 7.86
C SER A 58 -12.29 9.64 8.12
N GLU A 59 -11.28 10.36 7.65
CA GLU A 59 -11.17 11.82 7.80
C GLU A 59 -12.37 12.55 7.18
N SER A 60 -12.86 12.08 6.03
CA SER A 60 -14.02 12.67 5.37
C SER A 60 -15.31 12.43 6.16
N LYS A 61 -15.47 11.26 6.80
CA LYS A 61 -16.59 10.96 7.70
C LYS A 61 -16.56 11.85 8.93
N ASP A 62 -15.41 11.93 9.60
CA ASP A 62 -15.21 12.76 10.79
C ASP A 62 -15.50 14.23 10.49
N THR A 63 -14.99 14.72 9.36
CA THR A 63 -15.24 16.09 8.90
C THR A 63 -16.73 16.34 8.67
N LEU A 64 -17.42 15.43 7.97
CA LEU A 64 -18.84 15.56 7.71
C LEU A 64 -19.66 15.56 9.00
N LEU A 65 -19.38 14.62 9.92
CA LEU A 65 -20.07 14.53 11.21
C LEU A 65 -19.86 15.80 12.05
N LEU A 66 -18.63 16.31 12.10
CA LEU A 66 -18.33 17.56 12.80
C LEU A 66 -19.13 18.75 12.23
N PHE A 67 -19.23 18.86 10.90
CA PHE A 67 -20.06 19.90 10.28
C PHE A 67 -21.54 19.76 10.62
N LEU A 68 -22.07 18.54 10.59
CA LEU A 68 -23.48 18.30 10.91
C LEU A 68 -23.79 18.58 12.38
N GLN A 69 -22.87 18.25 13.29
CA GLN A 69 -22.99 18.59 14.72
C GLN A 69 -23.08 20.10 14.96
N ASN A 70 -22.38 20.91 14.15
CA ASN A 70 -22.48 22.37 14.20
C ASN A 70 -23.84 22.91 13.69
N LEU A 71 -24.54 22.14 12.83
CA LEU A 71 -25.86 22.49 12.31
C LEU A 71 -27.01 22.00 13.21
N GLY A 72 -26.75 21.06 14.12
CA GLY A 72 -27.74 20.51 15.03
C GLY A 72 -27.42 19.11 15.56
N THR A 73 -28.40 18.47 16.19
CA THR A 73 -28.24 17.09 16.68
C THR A 73 -28.28 16.12 15.50
N VAL A 74 -27.24 15.31 15.32
CA VAL A 74 -27.16 14.30 14.27
C VAL A 74 -27.93 13.05 14.71
N PRO A 75 -29.01 12.65 14.00
CA PRO A 75 -29.72 11.42 14.32
C PRO A 75 -28.81 10.20 14.13
N LYS A 76 -28.93 9.19 15.00
CA LYS A 76 -28.10 7.99 14.95
C LYS A 76 -28.14 7.29 13.59
N VAL A 77 -29.32 7.18 12.99
CA VAL A 77 -29.51 6.59 11.65
C VAL A 77 -28.66 7.28 10.58
N LEU A 78 -28.53 8.61 10.68
CA LEU A 78 -27.70 9.39 9.75
C LEU A 78 -26.21 9.18 10.01
N SER A 79 -25.83 9.09 11.30
CA SER A 79 -24.45 8.77 11.69
C SER A 79 -24.04 7.39 11.16
N ASP A 80 -24.87 6.37 11.37
CA ASP A 80 -24.62 5.00 10.92
C ASP A 80 -24.48 4.95 9.38
N GLN A 81 -25.33 5.70 8.65
CA GLN A 81 -25.22 5.82 7.18
C GLN A 81 -23.90 6.47 6.72
N ILE A 82 -23.36 7.42 7.48
CA ILE A 82 -22.05 8.05 7.19
C ILE A 82 -20.91 7.08 7.51
N GLU A 83 -21.01 6.34 8.61
CA GLU A 83 -20.03 5.35 9.02
C GLU A 83 -19.95 4.16 8.06
N GLU A 84 -21.05 3.75 7.46
CA GLU A 84 -21.08 2.67 6.47
C GLU A 84 -20.58 3.11 5.09
N GLN A 85 -20.45 4.41 4.83
CA GLN A 85 -20.04 4.90 3.51
C GLN A 85 -18.55 4.63 3.23
N GLY A 86 -18.27 3.82 2.22
CA GLY A 86 -16.92 3.49 1.78
C GLY A 86 -16.42 4.31 0.58
N ASP A 87 -17.29 5.06 -0.08
CA ASP A 87 -16.95 5.83 -1.29
C ASP A 87 -16.57 7.28 -0.94
N LEU A 88 -15.31 7.62 -1.21
CA LEU A 88 -14.75 8.94 -0.97
C LEU A 88 -15.45 10.04 -1.81
N ASP A 89 -15.87 9.74 -3.04
CA ASP A 89 -16.52 10.73 -3.89
C ASP A 89 -17.96 10.99 -3.45
N VAL A 90 -18.63 9.98 -2.89
CA VAL A 90 -19.93 10.16 -2.23
C VAL A 90 -19.76 11.04 -0.98
N LEU A 91 -18.76 10.77 -0.14
CA LEU A 91 -18.48 11.58 1.05
C LEU A 91 -18.14 13.04 0.69
N LYS A 92 -17.34 13.29 -0.35
CA LYS A 92 -17.07 14.66 -0.83
C LYS A 92 -18.34 15.38 -1.29
N LYS A 93 -19.22 14.70 -2.02
CA LYS A 93 -20.52 15.26 -2.41
C LYS A 93 -21.35 15.60 -1.17
N TRP A 94 -21.40 14.71 -0.19
CA TRP A 94 -22.12 14.94 1.07
C TRP A 94 -21.54 16.11 1.85
N ILE A 95 -20.22 16.23 1.98
CA ILE A 95 -19.57 17.41 2.57
C ILE A 95 -20.03 18.69 1.86
N GLY A 96 -19.99 18.70 0.52
CA GLY A 96 -20.47 19.84 -0.27
C GLY A 96 -21.96 20.16 -0.06
N LEU A 97 -22.80 19.16 0.20
CA LEU A 97 -24.22 19.35 0.53
C LEU A 97 -24.40 19.85 1.97
N ALA A 98 -23.61 19.36 2.93
CA ALA A 98 -23.64 19.79 4.32
C ALA A 98 -23.30 21.28 4.43
N PHE A 99 -22.26 21.75 3.74
CA PHE A 99 -21.91 23.18 3.67
C PHE A 99 -23.00 24.07 3.08
N LYS A 100 -23.87 23.53 2.22
CA LYS A 100 -24.99 24.26 1.61
C LYS A 100 -26.29 24.14 2.39
N SER A 101 -26.30 23.40 3.48
CA SER A 101 -27.49 23.14 4.28
C SER A 101 -27.50 24.00 5.54
N LYS A 102 -28.68 24.44 5.95
CA LYS A 102 -28.86 25.28 7.15
C LYS A 102 -29.23 24.48 8.39
N SER A 103 -29.62 23.22 8.23
CA SER A 103 -29.90 22.29 9.33
C SER A 103 -29.60 20.84 8.93
N VAL A 104 -29.54 19.96 9.93
CA VAL A 104 -29.34 18.52 9.72
C VAL A 104 -30.50 17.90 8.94
N GLU A 105 -31.75 18.34 9.18
CA GLU A 105 -32.93 17.84 8.47
C GLU A 105 -32.91 18.24 6.99
N GLU A 106 -32.45 19.44 6.66
CA GLU A 106 -32.29 19.88 5.27
C GLU A 106 -31.24 19.02 4.56
N PHE A 107 -30.11 18.76 5.21
CA PHE A 107 -29.07 17.88 4.69
C PHE A 107 -29.60 16.45 4.47
N ALA A 108 -30.28 15.89 5.48
CA ALA A 108 -30.84 14.54 5.42
C ALA A 108 -31.85 14.35 4.27
N LYS A 109 -32.56 15.42 3.87
CA LYS A 109 -33.44 15.40 2.69
C LYS A 109 -32.69 15.41 1.36
N LYS A 110 -31.48 15.98 1.30
CA LYS A 110 -30.67 16.10 0.07
C LYS A 110 -29.84 14.86 -0.26
N ILE A 111 -29.58 14.01 0.73
CA ILE A 111 -28.79 12.77 0.55
C ILE A 111 -29.64 11.52 0.33
N LYS A 112 -30.97 11.65 0.45
CA LYS A 112 -31.94 10.64 -0.01
C LYS A 112 -32.02 10.66 -1.53
#